data_AF-A0A8S8YBN6-F1
#
_entry.id   AF-A0A8S8YBN6-F1
#
_cell.length_a   1.000
_cell.length_b   1.000
_cell.length_c   1.000
_cell.angle_alpha   90.00
_cell.angle_beta   90.00
_cell.angle_gamma   90.00
#
_symmetry.space_group_name_H-M   'P 1'
#
loop_
_entity.id
_entity.type
_entity.pdbx_description
1 polymer ?
#
loop_
_entity_poly.entity_id
_entity_poly.type
_entity_poly.pdbx_seq_one_letter_code
_entity_poly.pdbx_strand_id
1 'polypeptide(L)'
;MSIGIGLFLFVFAGMFDYDLELSEHVYTGEGLIWMFVAIIITSIGMFVFWRQDLSFDGTYEPLATGSPFRNIQIRKVGMFVFLMSEMMVFTSLFSTYMRYRLGLRRCDDVFADGLFDPVTNPTGWQEAVPVTCFEPASHLIASSWWHLAPGAVNTFALIISSFTIVQALRYAKKTDIDEELRRKRVTMFLGTTWVLAILFLTLKMVEWFVGFYIPDLGFIHEHEIKSLVAEGYTIGADHYQHHSYVDEATGAHMTANIRVSASTFYVTTGTHGAHVAGGIIGLTYMTYKAWRGGYTPTNAVSIEYFGLYWHFVDLVWVIVFPFFYLY
;
A
#
# COMPACT_ATOMS: atom_id res chain seq x y z
N MET A 1 -22.56 12.74 -5.17
CA MET A 1 -21.72 11.74 -4.48
C MET A 1 -22.51 10.47 -4.18
N SER A 2 -23.58 10.52 -3.39
CA SER A 2 -24.36 9.31 -3.00
C SER A 2 -24.90 8.49 -4.18
N ILE A 3 -25.35 9.15 -5.26
CA ILE A 3 -25.79 8.46 -6.50
C ILE A 3 -24.64 7.68 -7.14
N GLY A 4 -23.43 8.23 -7.17
CA GLY A 4 -22.26 7.56 -7.74
C GLY A 4 -21.85 6.33 -6.91
N ILE A 5 -21.88 6.45 -5.58
CA ILE A 5 -21.59 5.32 -4.68
C ILE A 5 -22.65 4.22 -4.83
N GLY A 6 -23.94 4.59 -4.87
CA GLY A 6 -25.03 3.64 -5.07
C GLY A 6 -24.92 2.90 -6.40
N LEU A 7 -24.62 3.62 -7.48
CA LEU A 7 -24.38 3.03 -8.81
C LEU A 7 -23.17 2.07 -8.79
N PHE A 8 -22.07 2.48 -8.15
CA PHE A 8 -20.87 1.65 -8.04
C PHE A 8 -21.18 0.33 -7.34
N LEU A 9 -21.82 0.38 -6.17
CA LEU A 9 -22.14 -0.82 -5.39
C LEU A 9 -23.11 -1.75 -6.13
N PHE A 10 -24.13 -1.19 -6.77
CA PHE A 10 -25.12 -1.97 -7.50
C PHE A 10 -24.51 -2.67 -8.72
N VAL A 11 -23.69 -1.95 -9.50
CA VAL A 11 -23.03 -2.48 -10.69
C VAL A 11 -21.94 -3.49 -10.32
N PHE A 12 -21.14 -3.20 -9.29
CA PHE A 12 -20.07 -4.09 -8.83
C PHE A 12 -20.63 -5.42 -8.35
N ALA A 13 -21.76 -5.42 -7.62
CA ALA A 13 -22.41 -6.64 -7.18
C ALA A 13 -22.91 -7.51 -8.34
N GLY A 14 -23.38 -6.90 -9.44
CA GLY A 14 -23.85 -7.61 -10.63
C GLY A 14 -22.76 -7.95 -11.65
N MET A 15 -21.50 -7.59 -11.41
CA MET A 15 -20.40 -7.77 -12.37
C MET A 15 -19.77 -9.17 -12.30
N PHE A 16 -19.91 -9.87 -11.17
CA PHE A 16 -19.30 -11.17 -10.94
C PHE A 16 -20.40 -12.24 -10.91
N ASP A 17 -20.76 -12.76 -12.08
CA ASP A 17 -21.60 -13.94 -12.17
C ASP A 17 -20.74 -15.19 -12.38
N TYR A 18 -21.14 -16.30 -11.77
CA TYR A 18 -20.46 -17.58 -11.93
C TYR A 18 -21.26 -18.41 -12.92
N ASP A 19 -20.70 -18.62 -14.11
CA ASP A 19 -21.34 -19.45 -15.10
C ASP A 19 -21.17 -20.92 -14.71
N LEU A 20 -22.28 -21.53 -14.28
CA LEU A 20 -22.34 -22.92 -13.85
C LEU A 20 -22.08 -23.91 -14.99
N GLU A 21 -22.27 -23.50 -16.25
CA GLU A 21 -22.06 -24.35 -17.43
C GLU A 21 -20.60 -24.29 -17.89
N LEU A 22 -19.95 -23.13 -17.80
CA LEU A 22 -18.55 -22.94 -18.19
C LEU A 22 -17.55 -23.14 -17.04
N SER A 23 -18.02 -23.24 -15.79
CA SER A 23 -17.17 -23.27 -14.58
C SER A 23 -16.19 -22.10 -14.49
N GLU A 24 -16.53 -20.98 -15.11
CA GLU A 24 -15.69 -19.79 -15.21
C GLU A 24 -16.50 -18.54 -14.81
N HIS A 25 -15.79 -17.52 -14.34
CA HIS A 25 -16.38 -16.21 -14.09
C HIS A 25 -16.55 -15.44 -15.39
N VAL A 26 -17.79 -15.10 -15.75
CA VAL A 26 -18.10 -14.34 -16.96
C VAL A 26 -18.26 -12.86 -16.61
N TYR A 27 -17.47 -12.00 -17.25
CA TYR A 27 -17.53 -10.55 -17.08
C TYR A 27 -18.44 -9.92 -18.14
N THR A 28 -19.47 -9.19 -17.70
CA THR A 28 -20.29 -8.40 -18.63
C THR A 28 -19.57 -7.09 -18.96
N GLY A 29 -19.21 -6.88 -20.22
CA GLY A 29 -18.53 -5.65 -20.67
C GLY A 29 -19.32 -4.37 -20.37
N GLU A 30 -20.66 -4.47 -20.29
CA GLU A 30 -21.53 -3.35 -19.91
C GLU A 30 -21.37 -2.93 -18.44
N GLY A 31 -21.16 -3.88 -17.52
CA GLY A 31 -20.94 -3.58 -16.10
C GLY A 31 -19.68 -2.74 -15.87
N LEU A 32 -18.63 -3.00 -16.67
CA LEU A 32 -17.36 -2.29 -16.58
C LEU A 32 -17.49 -0.81 -16.99
N ILE A 33 -18.30 -0.51 -18.00
CA ILE A 33 -18.60 0.88 -18.38
C ILE A 33 -19.34 1.62 -17.26
N TRP A 34 -20.38 1.00 -16.71
CA TRP A 34 -21.16 1.61 -15.63
C TRP A 34 -20.36 1.82 -14.35
N MET A 35 -19.39 0.94 -14.08
CA MET A 35 -18.44 1.10 -12.98
C MET A 35 -17.57 2.35 -13.18
N PHE A 36 -17.03 2.58 -14.37
CA PHE A 36 -16.28 3.81 -14.66
C PHE A 36 -17.15 5.06 -14.54
N VAL A 37 -18.39 5.02 -15.02
CA VAL A 37 -19.35 6.13 -14.86
C VAL A 37 -19.59 6.42 -13.37
N ALA A 38 -19.79 5.38 -12.56
CA ALA A 38 -20.00 5.52 -11.12
C ALA A 38 -18.79 6.13 -10.40
N ILE A 39 -17.58 5.71 -10.77
CA ILE A 39 -16.32 6.27 -10.25
C ILE A 39 -16.19 7.75 -10.65
N ILE A 40 -16.51 8.11 -11.89
CA ILE A 40 -16.46 9.51 -12.36
C ILE A 40 -17.43 10.38 -11.57
N ILE A 41 -18.69 9.96 -11.43
CA ILE A 41 -19.72 10.71 -10.67
C ILE A 41 -19.28 10.90 -9.21
N THR A 42 -18.73 9.84 -8.60
CA THR A 42 -18.23 9.89 -7.23
C THR A 42 -17.05 10.85 -7.12
N SER A 43 -16.10 10.78 -8.05
CA SER A 43 -14.90 11.63 -8.09
C SER A 43 -15.24 13.10 -8.29
N ILE A 44 -16.18 13.43 -9.18
CA ILE A 44 -16.66 14.81 -9.36
C ILE A 44 -17.34 15.31 -8.09
N GLY A 45 -18.19 14.48 -7.46
CA GLY A 45 -18.83 14.80 -6.19
C GLY A 45 -17.82 15.09 -5.09
N MET A 46 -16.79 14.24 -4.97
CA MET A 46 -15.70 14.41 -4.03
C MET A 46 -14.90 15.70 -4.31
N PHE A 47 -14.60 15.99 -5.58
CA PHE A 47 -13.88 17.20 -5.96
C PHE A 47 -14.64 18.48 -5.63
N VAL A 48 -15.95 18.52 -5.88
CA VAL A 48 -16.80 19.67 -5.53
C VAL A 48 -16.86 19.86 -4.01
N PHE A 49 -17.09 18.76 -3.27
CA PHE A 49 -17.09 18.77 -1.80
C PHE A 49 -15.76 19.28 -1.25
N TRP A 50 -14.64 18.73 -1.75
CA TRP A 50 -13.29 19.12 -1.35
C TRP A 50 -12.99 20.60 -1.62
N ARG A 51 -13.42 21.13 -2.78
CA ARG A 51 -13.20 22.54 -3.13
C ARG A 51 -13.98 23.50 -2.21
N GLN A 52 -15.15 23.08 -1.73
CA GLN A 52 -15.94 23.86 -0.76
C GLN A 52 -15.32 23.80 0.64
N ASP A 53 -14.81 22.63 1.04
CA ASP A 53 -14.34 22.38 2.40
C ASP A 53 -12.94 22.96 2.69
N LEU A 54 -12.06 22.99 1.68
CA LEU A 54 -10.66 23.45 1.79
C LEU A 54 -10.39 24.79 1.10
N SER A 55 -11.40 25.68 1.07
CA SER A 55 -11.33 26.99 0.44
C SER A 55 -10.08 27.82 0.85
N PHE A 56 -9.74 28.79 0.01
CA PHE A 56 -8.58 29.67 0.23
C PHE A 56 -8.83 30.68 1.37
N ASP A 57 -10.07 30.79 1.84
CA ASP A 57 -10.56 31.98 2.53
C ASP A 57 -10.54 31.84 4.06
N GLY A 58 -10.03 30.72 4.59
CA GLY A 58 -9.72 30.56 6.02
C GLY A 58 -10.93 30.69 6.97
N THR A 59 -12.12 30.27 6.52
CA THR A 59 -13.36 30.38 7.31
C THR A 59 -13.28 29.68 8.66
N TYR A 60 -14.03 30.21 9.63
CA TYR A 60 -14.16 29.70 11.00
C TYR A 60 -14.47 28.20 11.05
N GLU A 61 -13.66 27.48 11.82
CA GLU A 61 -13.85 26.04 12.03
C GLU A 61 -14.83 25.79 13.18
N PRO A 62 -15.96 25.08 12.96
CA PRO A 62 -16.91 24.81 14.03
C PRO A 62 -16.31 23.92 15.11
N LEU A 63 -16.61 24.27 16.37
CA LEU A 63 -16.21 23.50 17.55
C LEU A 63 -17.25 22.43 17.87
N ALA A 64 -16.79 21.26 18.29
CA ALA A 64 -17.65 20.18 18.76
C ALA A 64 -18.36 20.58 20.07
N THR A 65 -19.67 20.34 20.12
CA THR A 65 -20.54 20.71 21.25
C THR A 65 -20.74 19.57 22.25
N GLY A 66 -20.52 18.32 21.84
CA GLY A 66 -20.74 17.11 22.65
C GLY A 66 -19.50 16.59 23.40
N SER A 67 -19.73 15.91 24.53
CA SER A 67 -18.71 15.12 25.25
C SER A 67 -18.41 13.83 24.46
N PRO A 68 -17.15 13.33 24.39
CA PRO A 68 -15.95 13.77 25.12
C PRO A 68 -15.14 14.90 24.46
N PHE A 69 -15.47 15.32 23.24
CA PHE A 69 -14.63 16.23 22.44
C PHE A 69 -15.05 17.71 22.50
N ARG A 70 -15.69 18.14 23.59
CA ARG A 70 -16.23 19.50 23.73
C ARG A 70 -15.12 20.55 23.56
N ASN A 71 -15.39 21.60 22.78
CA ASN A 71 -14.46 22.70 22.47
C ASN A 71 -13.24 22.32 21.59
N ILE A 72 -13.27 21.15 20.93
CA ILE A 72 -12.26 20.77 19.94
C ILE A 72 -12.82 21.05 18.53
N GLN A 73 -11.96 21.44 17.59
CA GLN A 73 -12.31 21.60 16.17
C GLN A 73 -12.91 20.31 15.61
N ILE A 74 -14.08 20.40 14.97
CA ILE A 74 -14.83 19.20 14.58
C ILE A 74 -14.10 18.35 13.52
N ARG A 75 -13.40 18.98 12.57
CA ARG A 75 -12.65 18.23 11.56
C ARG A 75 -11.42 17.56 12.16
N LYS A 76 -10.79 18.15 13.17
CA LYS A 76 -9.71 17.49 13.92
C LYS A 76 -10.18 16.20 14.58
N VAL A 77 -11.35 16.24 15.23
CA VAL A 77 -11.99 15.05 15.81
C VAL A 77 -12.35 14.05 14.72
N GLY A 78 -12.95 14.52 13.62
CA GLY A 78 -13.27 13.69 12.45
C GLY A 78 -12.06 12.96 11.88
N MET A 79 -10.92 13.67 11.76
CA MET A 79 -9.67 13.07 11.33
C MET A 79 -9.16 12.02 12.31
N PHE A 80 -9.26 12.23 13.62
CA PHE A 80 -8.88 11.19 14.59
C PHE A 80 -9.76 9.95 14.47
N VAL A 81 -11.08 10.12 14.33
CA VAL A 81 -12.01 8.99 14.15
C VAL A 81 -11.71 8.24 12.88
N PHE A 82 -11.47 8.95 11.77
CA PHE A 82 -11.04 8.36 10.50
C PHE A 82 -9.73 7.58 10.64
N LEU A 83 -8.70 8.16 11.26
CA LEU A 83 -7.42 7.45 11.44
C LEU A 83 -7.55 6.24 12.37
N MET A 84 -8.43 6.29 13.37
CA MET A 84 -8.73 5.13 14.20
C MET A 84 -9.42 4.01 13.40
N SER A 85 -10.34 4.34 12.48
CA SER A 85 -10.95 3.32 11.62
C SER A 85 -9.92 2.70 10.67
N GLU A 86 -9.05 3.50 10.06
CA GLU A 86 -7.98 2.96 9.20
C GLU A 86 -7.00 2.08 9.98
N MET A 87 -6.67 2.45 11.22
CA MET A 87 -5.86 1.60 12.10
C MET A 87 -6.53 0.24 12.36
N MET A 88 -7.86 0.19 12.54
CA MET A 88 -8.58 -1.07 12.70
C MET A 88 -8.51 -1.93 11.44
N VAL A 89 -8.65 -1.32 10.25
CA VAL A 89 -8.52 -2.01 8.97
C VAL A 89 -7.13 -2.66 8.86
N PHE A 90 -6.05 -1.89 9.02
CA PHE A 90 -4.70 -2.44 8.95
C PHE A 90 -4.42 -3.47 10.03
N THR A 91 -4.90 -3.26 11.27
CA THR A 91 -4.77 -4.23 12.35
C THR A 91 -5.41 -5.58 11.98
N SER A 92 -6.56 -5.56 11.30
CA SER A 92 -7.20 -6.79 10.82
C SER A 92 -6.38 -7.51 9.74
N LEU A 93 -5.75 -6.76 8.83
CA LEU A 93 -4.88 -7.30 7.78
C LEU A 93 -3.62 -7.94 8.39
N PHE A 94 -2.96 -7.25 9.31
CA PHE A 94 -1.82 -7.77 10.05
C PHE A 94 -2.18 -8.99 10.91
N SER A 95 -3.31 -8.95 11.60
CA SER A 95 -3.81 -10.10 12.39
C SER A 95 -4.06 -11.32 11.50
N THR A 96 -4.64 -11.11 10.33
CA THR A 96 -4.85 -12.17 9.33
C THR A 96 -3.53 -12.76 8.85
N TYR A 97 -2.56 -11.93 8.48
CA TYR A 97 -1.22 -12.37 8.11
C TYR A 97 -0.58 -13.20 9.22
N MET A 98 -0.59 -12.72 10.47
CA MET A 98 0.02 -13.43 11.60
C MET A 98 -0.63 -14.78 11.88
N ARG A 99 -1.97 -14.88 11.76
CA ARG A 99 -2.68 -16.14 11.94
C ARG A 99 -2.26 -17.18 10.89
N TYR A 100 -2.12 -16.79 9.63
CA TYR A 100 -1.67 -17.71 8.59
C TYR A 100 -0.18 -18.04 8.72
N ARG A 101 0.66 -17.03 9.01
CA ARG A 101 2.11 -17.18 9.20
C ARG A 101 2.46 -18.13 10.34
N LEU A 102 1.70 -18.11 11.44
CA LEU A 102 1.92 -18.96 12.61
C LEU A 102 1.08 -20.25 12.61
N GLY A 103 0.00 -20.29 11.83
CA GLY A 103 -0.93 -21.42 11.80
C GLY A 103 -0.60 -22.48 10.75
N LEU A 104 0.08 -22.09 9.66
CA LEU A 104 0.49 -23.00 8.59
C LEU A 104 1.97 -23.40 8.75
N ARG A 105 2.33 -24.61 8.32
CA ARG A 105 3.73 -25.07 8.29
C ARG A 105 4.53 -24.26 7.27
N ARG A 106 5.80 -23.99 7.56
CA ARG A 106 6.72 -23.32 6.63
C ARG A 106 7.05 -24.26 5.48
N CYS A 107 7.26 -23.70 4.29
CA CYS A 107 7.63 -24.49 3.12
C CYS A 107 8.99 -25.19 3.30
N ASP A 108 9.94 -24.57 4.00
CA ASP A 108 11.22 -25.20 4.34
C ASP A 108 11.07 -26.47 5.19
N ASP A 109 10.18 -26.42 6.20
CA ASP A 109 9.92 -27.58 7.08
C ASP A 109 9.23 -28.71 6.32
N VAL A 110 8.34 -28.37 5.37
CA VAL A 110 7.65 -29.34 4.52
C VAL A 110 8.61 -29.95 3.50
N PHE A 111 9.52 -29.14 2.95
CA PHE A 111 10.56 -29.63 2.04
C PHE A 111 11.53 -30.57 2.77
N ALA A 112 11.89 -30.26 4.01
CA ALA A 112 12.76 -31.08 4.86
C ALA A 112 12.15 -32.43 5.26
N ASP A 113 10.82 -32.57 5.22
CA ASP A 113 10.16 -33.87 5.39
C ASP A 113 10.54 -34.84 4.26
N GLY A 114 11.06 -34.36 3.14
CA GLY A 114 11.60 -35.16 2.03
C GLY A 114 10.57 -35.57 0.98
N LEU A 115 11.07 -36.10 -0.14
CA LEU A 115 10.22 -36.60 -1.23
C LEU A 115 9.39 -37.80 -0.76
N PHE A 116 8.15 -37.88 -1.24
CA PHE A 116 7.24 -38.99 -0.98
C PHE A 116 7.84 -40.31 -1.47
N ASP A 117 7.95 -41.26 -0.55
CA ASP A 117 8.31 -42.64 -0.82
C ASP A 117 7.28 -43.55 -0.13
N PRO A 118 6.56 -44.42 -0.85
CA PRO A 118 5.55 -45.29 -0.28
C PRO A 118 6.07 -46.26 0.78
N VAL A 119 7.39 -46.48 0.86
CA VAL A 119 8.05 -47.38 1.80
C VAL A 119 8.76 -46.62 2.92
N THR A 120 9.53 -45.58 2.59
CA THR A 120 10.39 -44.89 3.57
C THR A 120 9.83 -43.58 4.09
N ASN A 121 8.96 -42.90 3.33
CA ASN A 121 8.41 -41.59 3.68
C ASN A 121 7.01 -41.35 3.07
N PRO A 122 5.95 -41.99 3.61
CA PRO A 122 4.62 -41.94 3.03
C PRO A 122 3.91 -40.59 3.23
N THR A 123 4.52 -39.65 3.95
CA THR A 123 3.98 -38.31 4.25
C THR A 123 4.76 -37.19 3.56
N GLY A 124 5.78 -37.52 2.76
CA GLY A 124 6.58 -36.57 2.03
C GLY A 124 5.80 -35.82 0.95
N TRP A 125 6.43 -34.77 0.40
CA TRP A 125 5.85 -34.01 -0.71
C TRP A 125 5.97 -34.78 -2.03
N GLN A 126 5.05 -34.54 -2.96
CA GLN A 126 5.04 -35.20 -4.26
C GLN A 126 5.40 -34.21 -5.36
N GLU A 127 6.17 -34.66 -6.34
CA GLU A 127 6.51 -33.84 -7.51
C GLU A 127 5.24 -33.46 -8.28
N ALA A 128 5.19 -32.21 -8.76
CA ALA A 128 4.06 -31.61 -9.49
C ALA A 128 2.73 -31.50 -8.70
N VAL A 129 2.68 -31.91 -7.43
CA VAL A 129 1.48 -31.77 -6.58
C VAL A 129 1.68 -30.60 -5.60
N PRO A 130 0.86 -29.53 -5.70
CA PRO A 130 1.06 -28.35 -4.88
C PRO A 130 0.75 -28.62 -3.42
N VAL A 131 1.74 -28.39 -2.55
CA VAL A 131 1.60 -28.58 -1.10
C VAL A 131 1.21 -27.28 -0.42
N THR A 132 0.26 -27.34 0.50
CA THR A 132 -0.17 -26.18 1.29
C THR A 132 0.86 -25.88 2.38
N CYS A 133 1.70 -24.88 2.13
CA CYS A 133 2.68 -24.37 3.07
C CYS A 133 2.73 -22.84 3.01
N PHE A 134 3.23 -22.19 4.05
CA PHE A 134 3.32 -20.74 4.11
C PHE A 134 4.69 -20.25 3.64
N GLU A 135 4.71 -19.64 2.46
CA GLU A 135 5.88 -18.99 1.88
C GLU A 135 5.76 -17.47 1.98
N PRO A 136 6.55 -16.80 2.84
CA PRO A 136 6.50 -15.35 2.96
C PRO A 136 7.19 -14.69 1.76
N ALA A 137 6.69 -13.52 1.35
CA ALA A 137 7.36 -12.72 0.32
C ALA A 137 8.80 -12.34 0.72
N SER A 138 9.10 -12.28 2.02
CA SER A 138 10.46 -12.02 2.53
C SER A 138 11.48 -13.05 2.08
N HIS A 139 11.11 -14.29 1.78
CA HIS A 139 12.07 -15.29 1.31
C HIS A 139 12.61 -14.94 -0.09
N LEU A 140 11.75 -14.36 -0.95
CA LEU A 140 12.16 -13.80 -2.24
C LEU A 140 12.91 -12.48 -2.08
N ILE A 141 12.36 -11.57 -1.28
CA ILE A 141 12.82 -10.19 -1.23
C ILE A 141 14.10 -10.03 -0.39
N ALA A 142 14.29 -10.86 0.63
CA ALA A 142 15.49 -10.86 1.48
C ALA A 142 16.58 -11.80 0.97
N SER A 143 16.35 -12.53 -0.13
CA SER A 143 17.33 -13.43 -0.74
C SER A 143 18.62 -12.70 -1.13
N SER A 144 18.51 -11.43 -1.53
CA SER A 144 19.65 -10.58 -1.84
C SER A 144 19.49 -9.15 -1.32
N TRP A 145 20.62 -8.53 -1.00
CA TRP A 145 20.67 -7.13 -0.59
C TRP A 145 20.04 -6.21 -1.65
N TRP A 146 20.19 -6.56 -2.93
CA TRP A 146 19.71 -5.73 -4.02
C TRP A 146 18.19 -5.81 -4.18
N HIS A 147 17.55 -6.91 -3.79
CA HIS A 147 16.08 -6.99 -3.67
C HIS A 147 15.55 -6.19 -2.47
N LEU A 148 16.30 -6.15 -1.36
CA LEU A 148 15.90 -5.43 -0.14
C LEU A 148 16.16 -3.91 -0.22
N ALA A 149 17.22 -3.49 -0.91
CA ALA A 149 17.69 -2.11 -0.94
C ALA A 149 16.62 -1.09 -1.43
N PRO A 150 15.85 -1.34 -2.51
CA PRO A 150 14.75 -0.46 -2.90
C PRO A 150 13.70 -0.28 -1.78
N GLY A 151 13.38 -1.35 -1.06
CA GLY A 151 12.50 -1.31 0.11
C GLY A 151 13.07 -0.48 1.26
N ALA A 152 14.37 -0.61 1.54
CA ALA A 152 15.04 0.18 2.57
C ALA A 152 15.09 1.68 2.21
N VAL A 153 15.44 2.02 0.96
CA VAL A 153 15.42 3.40 0.44
C VAL A 153 14.03 4.01 0.55
N ASN A 154 12.99 3.22 0.25
CA ASN A 154 11.60 3.63 0.39
C ASN A 154 11.21 3.97 1.84
N THR A 155 11.67 3.19 2.81
CA THR A 155 11.46 3.48 4.22
C THR A 155 12.10 4.81 4.62
N PHE A 156 13.33 5.10 4.18
CA PHE A 156 13.95 6.40 4.41
C PHE A 156 13.22 7.54 3.69
N ALA A 157 12.75 7.32 2.46
CA ALA A 157 11.99 8.30 1.70
C ALA A 157 10.71 8.72 2.44
N LEU A 158 9.98 7.76 3.02
CA LEU A 158 8.77 8.05 3.79
C LEU A 158 9.08 8.77 5.11
N ILE A 159 10.09 8.34 5.87
CA ILE A 159 10.49 9.03 7.11
C ILE A 159 10.91 10.47 6.84
N ILE A 160 11.70 10.71 5.79
CA ILE A 160 12.10 12.06 5.38
C ILE A 160 10.87 12.87 4.94
N SER A 161 9.94 12.26 4.22
CA SER A 161 8.70 12.92 3.78
C SER A 161 7.81 13.34 4.96
N SER A 162 7.73 12.52 6.01
CA SER A 162 7.07 12.84 7.28
C SER A 162 7.71 14.06 7.93
N PHE A 163 9.04 14.09 8.02
CA PHE A 163 9.76 15.25 8.55
C PHE A 163 9.49 16.51 7.73
N THR A 164 9.49 16.44 6.40
CA THR A 164 9.25 17.61 5.55
C THR A 164 7.85 18.20 5.72
N ILE A 165 6.81 17.38 5.94
CA ILE A 165 5.46 17.89 6.25
C ILE A 165 5.44 18.69 7.56
N VAL A 166 6.09 18.19 8.62
CA VAL A 166 6.15 18.91 9.91
C VAL A 166 6.84 20.25 9.73
N GLN A 167 7.90 20.28 8.91
CA GLN A 167 8.58 21.53 8.58
C GLN A 167 7.68 22.47 7.77
N ALA A 168 6.90 21.96 6.82
CA ALA A 168 5.91 22.76 6.10
C ALA A 168 4.89 23.40 7.06
N LEU A 169 4.35 22.63 8.01
CA LEU A 169 3.42 23.14 9.03
C LEU A 169 4.08 24.21 9.92
N ARG A 170 5.32 23.97 10.36
CA ARG A 170 6.08 24.90 11.18
C ARG A 170 6.27 26.24 10.48
N TYR A 171 6.66 26.25 9.21
CA TYR A 171 6.81 27.48 8.43
C TYR A 171 5.46 28.14 8.12
N ALA A 172 4.40 27.38 7.91
CA ALA A 172 3.06 27.92 7.68
C ALA A 172 2.49 28.67 8.90
N LYS A 173 2.80 28.21 10.12
CA LYS A 173 2.34 28.83 11.38
C LYS A 173 3.19 30.01 11.85
N LYS A 174 4.38 30.23 11.28
CA LYS A 174 5.24 31.36 11.65
C LYS A 174 4.61 32.70 11.26
N THR A 175 4.51 33.60 12.24
CA THR A 175 3.98 34.98 12.07
C THR A 175 5.09 36.02 11.87
N ASP A 176 6.34 35.67 12.16
CA ASP A 176 7.53 36.52 12.18
C ASP A 176 8.26 36.61 10.83
N ILE A 177 7.75 35.94 9.79
CA ILE A 177 8.41 35.82 8.48
C ILE A 177 7.60 36.50 7.38
N ASP A 178 8.31 36.98 6.37
CA ASP A 178 7.72 37.52 5.15
C ASP A 178 6.86 36.48 4.41
N GLU A 179 5.79 36.95 3.77
CA GLU A 179 4.78 36.08 3.15
C GLU A 179 5.33 35.32 1.94
N GLU A 180 6.22 35.95 1.17
CA GLU A 180 6.86 35.31 0.03
C GLU A 180 7.82 34.21 0.49
N LEU A 181 8.59 34.48 1.55
CA LEU A 181 9.48 33.48 2.15
C LEU A 181 8.68 32.29 2.71
N ARG A 182 7.56 32.57 3.40
CA ARG A 182 6.64 31.53 3.90
C ARG A 182 6.13 30.67 2.76
N ARG A 183 5.58 31.29 1.71
CA ARG A 183 5.08 30.61 0.50
C ARG A 183 6.16 29.68 -0.08
N LYS A 184 7.35 30.22 -0.35
CA LYS A 184 8.46 29.46 -0.95
C LYS A 184 8.87 28.26 -0.10
N ARG A 185 9.01 28.43 1.22
CA ARG A 185 9.41 27.34 2.13
C ARG A 185 8.32 26.28 2.24
N VAL A 186 7.06 26.67 2.42
CA VAL A 186 5.93 25.73 2.51
C VAL A 186 5.78 24.94 1.21
N THR A 187 5.82 25.59 0.04
CA THR A 187 5.78 24.91 -1.26
C THR A 187 6.97 23.97 -1.45
N MET A 188 8.18 24.38 -1.05
CA MET A 188 9.37 23.53 -1.16
C MET A 188 9.22 22.25 -0.33
N PHE A 189 8.78 22.34 0.92
CA PHE A 189 8.64 21.18 1.80
C PHE A 189 7.49 20.25 1.38
N LEU A 190 6.34 20.80 1.00
CA LEU A 190 5.23 20.00 0.47
C LEU A 190 5.59 19.35 -0.88
N GLY A 191 6.26 20.10 -1.77
CA GLY A 191 6.75 19.58 -3.04
C GLY A 191 7.80 18.48 -2.87
N THR A 192 8.71 18.61 -1.88
CA THR A 192 9.67 17.55 -1.56
C THR A 192 8.95 16.28 -1.10
N THR A 193 7.95 16.43 -0.22
CA THR A 193 7.11 15.30 0.22
C THR A 193 6.42 14.62 -0.96
N TRP A 194 5.86 15.41 -1.88
CA TRP A 194 5.19 14.93 -3.08
C TRP A 194 6.13 14.13 -4.00
N VAL A 195 7.36 14.61 -4.22
CA VAL A 195 8.36 13.89 -5.02
C VAL A 195 8.75 12.57 -4.35
N LEU A 196 8.99 12.57 -3.04
CA LEU A 196 9.34 11.35 -2.29
C LEU A 196 8.20 10.33 -2.29
N ALA A 197 6.95 10.79 -2.21
CA ALA A 197 5.77 9.93 -2.31
C ALA A 197 5.63 9.26 -3.68
N ILE A 198 5.86 10.02 -4.76
CA ILE A 198 5.84 9.47 -6.12
C ILE A 198 6.98 8.47 -6.29
N LEU A 199 8.19 8.80 -5.83
CA LEU A 199 9.32 7.89 -5.85
C LEU A 199 8.99 6.57 -5.15
N PHE A 200 8.39 6.64 -3.96
CA PHE A 200 7.94 5.46 -3.21
C PHE A 200 7.00 4.58 -4.03
N LEU A 201 5.94 5.18 -4.58
CA LEU A 201 4.93 4.43 -5.31
C LEU A 201 5.48 3.87 -6.63
N THR A 202 6.33 4.62 -7.33
CA THR A 202 7.01 4.13 -8.54
C THR A 202 7.90 2.94 -8.24
N LEU A 203 8.73 3.02 -7.19
CA LEU A 203 9.58 1.89 -6.79
C LEU A 203 8.76 0.67 -6.42
N LYS A 204 7.58 0.84 -5.80
CA LYS A 204 6.66 -0.27 -5.52
C LYS A 204 6.06 -0.90 -6.78
N MET A 205 5.63 -0.09 -7.74
CA MET A 205 5.11 -0.62 -9.01
C MET A 205 6.19 -1.36 -9.81
N VAL A 206 7.43 -0.86 -9.77
CA VAL A 206 8.57 -1.54 -10.38
C VAL A 206 8.85 -2.86 -9.69
N GLU A 207 8.90 -2.89 -8.36
CA GLU A 207 9.11 -4.12 -7.57
C GLU A 207 8.06 -5.21 -7.85
N TRP A 208 6.78 -4.84 -7.96
CA TRP A 208 5.72 -5.81 -8.20
C TRP A 208 5.69 -6.33 -9.63
N PHE A 209 5.87 -5.45 -10.63
CA PHE A 209 5.55 -5.78 -12.02
C PHE A 209 6.77 -5.86 -12.94
N VAL A 210 7.77 -4.99 -12.76
CA VAL A 210 8.82 -4.78 -13.76
C VAL A 210 10.15 -5.44 -13.37
N GLY A 211 10.57 -5.33 -12.11
CA GLY A 211 11.89 -5.76 -11.66
C GLY A 211 12.94 -4.66 -11.88
N PHE A 212 14.16 -4.87 -11.36
CA PHE A 212 15.26 -3.92 -11.49
C PHE A 212 16.37 -4.51 -12.35
N TYR A 213 16.85 -3.72 -13.30
CA TYR A 213 18.07 -4.03 -14.06
C TYR A 213 19.24 -3.22 -13.49
N ILE A 214 20.27 -3.89 -13.00
CA ILE A 214 21.49 -3.24 -12.50
C ILE A 214 22.58 -3.42 -13.56
N PRO A 215 23.15 -2.33 -14.12
CA PRO A 215 24.25 -2.45 -15.08
C PRO A 215 25.46 -3.14 -14.44
N ASP A 216 26.17 -3.94 -15.24
CA ASP A 216 27.37 -4.67 -14.80
C ASP A 216 28.48 -3.70 -14.36
N LEU A 217 28.48 -3.40 -13.07
CA LEU A 217 29.53 -2.71 -12.37
C LEU A 217 30.32 -3.83 -11.72
N GLY A 218 31.52 -4.16 -12.23
CA GLY A 218 32.29 -5.41 -11.97
C GLY A 218 32.60 -5.85 -10.52
N PHE A 219 31.91 -5.29 -9.53
CA PHE A 219 31.76 -5.73 -8.15
C PHE A 219 30.33 -6.26 -7.82
N ILE A 220 29.40 -6.27 -8.78
CA ILE A 220 28.02 -6.77 -8.63
C ILE A 220 27.85 -7.99 -9.54
N HIS A 221 27.58 -9.15 -8.94
CA HIS A 221 27.40 -10.42 -9.68
C HIS A 221 25.92 -10.82 -9.89
N GLU A 222 24.98 -9.98 -9.44
CA GLU A 222 23.54 -10.14 -9.68
C GLU A 222 23.07 -9.06 -10.67
N HIS A 223 22.72 -9.50 -11.88
CA HIS A 223 22.49 -8.60 -13.02
C HIS A 223 21.01 -8.33 -13.29
N GLU A 224 20.11 -9.16 -12.78
CA GLU A 224 18.67 -9.06 -13.06
C GLU A 224 17.86 -9.43 -11.81
N ILE A 225 17.18 -8.43 -11.25
CA ILE A 225 16.21 -8.60 -10.18
C ILE A 225 14.85 -8.75 -10.85
N LYS A 226 14.33 -9.99 -10.87
CA LYS A 226 13.00 -10.25 -11.40
C LYS A 226 11.94 -9.60 -10.51
N SER A 227 10.80 -9.25 -11.11
CA SER A 227 9.65 -8.80 -10.35
C SER A 227 9.00 -9.96 -9.60
N LEU A 228 8.27 -9.66 -8.52
CA LEU A 228 7.50 -10.67 -7.79
C LEU A 228 6.55 -11.45 -8.71
N VAL A 229 5.94 -10.75 -9.68
CA VAL A 229 5.07 -11.40 -10.68
C VAL A 229 5.87 -12.28 -11.66
N ALA A 230 7.05 -11.83 -12.10
CA ALA A 230 7.91 -12.62 -12.98
C ALA A 230 8.49 -13.87 -12.30
N GLU A 231 8.64 -13.84 -10.98
CA GLU A 231 9.01 -14.99 -10.15
C GLU A 231 7.81 -15.93 -9.86
N GLY A 232 6.61 -15.58 -10.31
CA GLY A 232 5.41 -16.39 -10.11
C GLY A 232 4.73 -16.16 -8.76
N TYR A 233 5.19 -15.21 -7.94
CA TYR A 233 4.55 -14.83 -6.68
C TYR A 233 3.29 -14.00 -6.95
N THR A 234 2.18 -14.68 -7.26
CA THR A 234 0.90 -14.06 -7.64
C THR A 234 -0.26 -14.62 -6.84
N ILE A 235 -1.32 -13.81 -6.69
CA ILE A 235 -2.55 -14.19 -5.95
C ILE A 235 -3.23 -15.43 -6.57
N GLY A 236 -3.13 -15.56 -7.90
CA GLY A 236 -3.81 -16.61 -8.66
C GLY A 236 -3.03 -17.91 -8.83
N ALA A 237 -1.75 -17.97 -8.43
CA ALA A 237 -0.90 -19.13 -8.59
C ALA A 237 -1.02 -20.08 -7.39
N ASP A 238 -1.37 -21.34 -7.66
CA ASP A 238 -1.24 -22.49 -6.75
C ASP A 238 0.02 -23.31 -7.01
N HIS A 239 0.66 -23.13 -8.17
CA HIS A 239 1.92 -23.77 -8.51
C HIS A 239 3.05 -22.74 -8.47
N TYR A 240 3.69 -22.62 -7.31
CA TYR A 240 4.88 -21.80 -7.15
C TYR A 240 6.10 -22.68 -6.89
N GLN A 241 7.14 -22.51 -7.70
CA GLN A 241 8.40 -23.25 -7.58
C GLN A 241 9.50 -22.31 -7.13
N HIS A 242 9.98 -22.50 -5.90
CA HIS A 242 11.17 -21.81 -5.44
C HIS A 242 12.41 -22.54 -5.96
N HIS A 243 13.43 -21.79 -6.39
CA HIS A 243 14.72 -22.34 -6.82
C HIS A 243 15.44 -23.13 -5.70
N SER A 244 15.00 -23.01 -4.46
CA SER A 244 15.60 -23.65 -3.28
C SER A 244 14.96 -24.99 -2.93
N TYR A 245 13.82 -25.33 -3.54
CA TYR A 245 13.07 -26.55 -3.23
C TYR A 245 13.31 -27.63 -4.29
N VAL A 246 14.57 -27.98 -4.45
CA VAL A 246 15.03 -29.01 -5.38
C VAL A 246 15.73 -30.10 -4.58
N ASP A 247 15.24 -31.33 -4.69
CA ASP A 247 15.92 -32.48 -4.13
C ASP A 247 17.19 -32.76 -4.96
N GLU A 248 18.37 -32.59 -4.36
CA GLU A 248 19.65 -32.72 -5.08
C GLU A 248 19.91 -34.16 -5.59
N ALA A 249 19.34 -35.17 -4.94
CA ALA A 249 19.58 -36.57 -5.28
C ALA A 249 18.76 -37.04 -6.48
N THR A 250 17.52 -36.55 -6.59
CA THR A 250 16.54 -36.97 -7.62
C THR A 250 16.29 -35.91 -8.67
N GLY A 251 16.62 -34.65 -8.39
CA GLY A 251 16.25 -33.49 -9.21
C GLY A 251 14.77 -33.11 -9.10
N ALA A 252 14.00 -33.75 -8.20
CA ALA A 252 12.58 -33.47 -8.03
C ALA A 252 12.38 -32.08 -7.41
N HIS A 253 11.32 -31.39 -7.82
CA HIS A 253 11.00 -30.04 -7.34
C HIS A 253 9.70 -30.01 -6.53
N MET A 254 9.73 -29.39 -5.35
CA MET A 254 8.51 -29.16 -4.57
C MET A 254 7.76 -27.93 -5.10
N THR A 255 6.45 -28.08 -5.30
CA THR A 255 5.54 -26.98 -5.63
C THR A 255 4.77 -26.52 -4.40
N ALA A 256 4.80 -25.23 -4.10
CA ALA A 256 4.10 -24.63 -2.98
C ALA A 256 2.81 -23.94 -3.43
N ASN A 257 1.72 -24.11 -2.68
CA ASN A 257 0.50 -23.32 -2.83
C ASN A 257 0.61 -22.02 -2.04
N ILE A 258 0.94 -20.92 -2.74
CA ILE A 258 1.18 -19.61 -2.14
C ILE A 258 -0.02 -18.67 -2.18
N ARG A 259 -1.21 -19.14 -2.59
CA ARG A 259 -2.39 -18.27 -2.77
C ARG A 259 -2.67 -17.42 -1.53
N VAL A 260 -2.58 -18.03 -0.34
CA VAL A 260 -2.84 -17.33 0.93
C VAL A 260 -1.73 -16.33 1.27
N SER A 261 -0.46 -16.71 1.13
CA SER A 261 0.65 -15.81 1.44
C SER A 261 0.71 -14.63 0.47
N ALA A 262 0.60 -14.89 -0.83
CA ALA A 262 0.52 -13.85 -1.86
C ALA A 262 -0.70 -12.94 -1.67
N SER A 263 -1.88 -13.48 -1.36
CA SER A 263 -3.09 -12.68 -1.08
C SER A 263 -2.86 -11.75 0.11
N THR A 264 -2.36 -12.27 1.24
CA THR A 264 -2.13 -11.43 2.43
C THR A 264 -1.07 -10.36 2.19
N PHE A 265 -0.03 -10.67 1.41
CA PHE A 265 0.98 -9.69 0.99
C PHE A 265 0.36 -8.59 0.13
N TYR A 266 -0.19 -8.91 -1.04
CA TYR A 266 -0.68 -7.92 -2.00
C TYR A 266 -1.90 -7.15 -1.50
N VAL A 267 -2.80 -7.75 -0.72
CA VAL A 267 -3.93 -7.01 -0.12
C VAL A 267 -3.41 -6.00 0.90
N THR A 268 -2.43 -6.36 1.74
CA THR A 268 -1.90 -5.46 2.76
C THR A 268 -1.07 -4.33 2.15
N THR A 269 -0.09 -4.68 1.29
CA THR A 269 0.78 -3.70 0.63
C THR A 269 0.03 -2.90 -0.42
N GLY A 270 -0.95 -3.50 -1.12
CA GLY A 270 -1.90 -2.84 -2.02
C GLY A 270 -2.78 -1.82 -1.33
N THR A 271 -3.35 -2.18 -0.18
CA THR A 271 -4.16 -1.25 0.62
C THR A 271 -3.29 -0.07 1.08
N HIS A 272 -2.06 -0.31 1.55
CA HIS A 272 -1.11 0.76 1.86
C HIS A 272 -0.78 1.63 0.65
N GLY A 273 -0.46 1.03 -0.49
CA GLY A 273 -0.20 1.74 -1.74
C GLY A 273 -1.38 2.60 -2.19
N ALA A 274 -2.61 2.12 -2.04
CA ALA A 274 -3.82 2.89 -2.31
C ALA A 274 -3.96 4.11 -1.39
N HIS A 275 -3.60 3.98 -0.10
CA HIS A 275 -3.52 5.12 0.82
C HIS A 275 -2.45 6.12 0.38
N VAL A 276 -1.24 5.68 0.03
CA VAL A 276 -0.18 6.56 -0.47
C VAL A 276 -0.66 7.30 -1.73
N ALA A 277 -1.32 6.60 -2.67
CA ALA A 277 -1.87 7.21 -3.88
C ALA A 277 -2.94 8.26 -3.58
N GLY A 278 -3.88 7.97 -2.67
CA GLY A 278 -4.86 8.95 -2.18
C GLY A 278 -4.20 10.16 -1.52
N GLY A 279 -3.16 9.92 -0.73
CA GLY A 279 -2.34 10.96 -0.12
C GLY A 279 -1.58 11.82 -1.14
N ILE A 280 -1.08 11.25 -2.23
CA ILE A 280 -0.45 12.00 -3.34
C ILE A 280 -1.45 12.96 -3.99
N ILE A 281 -2.71 12.55 -4.16
CA ILE A 281 -3.78 13.43 -4.67
C ILE A 281 -3.97 14.62 -3.72
N GLY A 282 -4.05 14.36 -2.40
CA GLY A 282 -4.11 15.40 -1.37
C GLY A 282 -2.88 16.32 -1.37
N LEU A 283 -1.67 15.76 -1.45
CA LEU A 283 -0.41 16.51 -1.53
C LEU A 283 -0.35 17.37 -2.79
N THR A 284 -0.84 16.89 -3.92
CA THR A 284 -0.88 17.65 -5.18
C THR A 284 -1.73 18.91 -4.99
N TYR A 285 -2.93 18.76 -4.42
CA TYR A 285 -3.80 19.89 -4.11
C TYR A 285 -3.16 20.86 -3.12
N MET A 286 -2.55 20.37 -2.04
CA MET A 286 -1.92 21.21 -1.03
C MET A 286 -0.68 21.93 -1.55
N THR A 287 0.14 21.27 -2.34
CA THR A 287 1.31 21.88 -2.99
C THR A 287 0.88 22.97 -3.95
N TYR A 288 -0.19 22.74 -4.72
CA TYR A 288 -0.81 23.76 -5.56
C TYR A 288 -1.37 24.95 -4.75
N LYS A 289 -2.08 24.68 -3.64
CA LYS A 289 -2.56 25.72 -2.71
C LYS A 289 -1.41 26.53 -2.12
N ALA A 290 -0.31 25.88 -1.74
CA ALA A 290 0.90 26.55 -1.25
C ALA A 290 1.52 27.44 -2.32
N TRP A 291 1.67 26.94 -3.54
CA TRP A 291 2.24 27.71 -4.64
C TRP A 291 1.46 28.99 -4.96
N ARG A 292 0.12 28.94 -4.84
CA ARG A 292 -0.76 30.11 -4.98
C ARG A 292 -0.77 31.04 -3.75
N GLY A 293 -0.02 30.74 -2.70
CA GLY A 293 0.03 31.55 -1.47
C GLY A 293 -1.17 31.36 -0.54
N GLY A 294 -1.92 30.26 -0.67
CA GLY A 294 -3.13 30.02 0.13
C GLY A 294 -2.91 29.65 1.60
N TYR A 295 -1.67 29.62 2.08
CA TYR A 295 -1.33 29.29 3.46
C TYR A 295 -0.87 30.52 4.25
N THR A 296 -1.74 30.93 5.16
CA THR A 296 -1.49 31.93 6.19
C THR A 296 -1.41 31.25 7.57
N PRO A 297 -0.92 31.93 8.62
CA PRO A 297 -0.89 31.38 9.98
C PRO A 297 -2.28 30.95 10.48
N THR A 298 -3.34 31.58 9.98
CA THR A 298 -4.74 31.25 10.28
C THR A 298 -5.30 30.12 9.42
N ASN A 299 -4.75 29.86 8.23
CA ASN A 299 -5.20 28.81 7.29
C ASN A 299 -4.24 27.59 7.21
N ALA A 300 -3.31 27.45 8.16
CA ALA A 300 -2.35 26.35 8.19
C ALA A 300 -2.94 25.02 8.69
N VAL A 301 -4.19 25.02 9.16
CA VAL A 301 -4.86 23.87 9.81
C VAL A 301 -4.98 22.68 8.86
N SER A 302 -5.21 22.92 7.56
CA SER A 302 -5.28 21.84 6.57
C SER A 302 -3.95 21.08 6.41
N ILE A 303 -2.79 21.73 6.65
CA ILE A 303 -1.49 21.04 6.69
C ILE A 303 -1.37 20.16 7.94
N GLU A 304 -1.92 20.59 9.07
CA GLU A 304 -1.93 19.79 10.30
C GLU A 304 -2.74 18.51 10.11
N TYR A 305 -3.95 18.61 9.56
CA TYR A 305 -4.83 17.45 9.33
C TYR A 305 -4.25 16.47 8.33
N PHE A 306 -3.74 16.97 7.21
CA PHE A 306 -3.08 16.12 6.23
C PHE A 306 -1.79 15.50 6.79
N GLY A 307 -1.04 16.24 7.61
CA GLY A 307 0.16 15.70 8.23
C GLY A 307 -0.11 14.57 9.20
N LEU A 308 -1.21 14.60 9.95
CA LEU A 308 -1.65 13.46 10.76
C LEU A 308 -1.92 12.22 9.91
N TYR A 309 -2.58 12.39 8.77
CA TYR A 309 -2.82 11.30 7.81
C TYR A 309 -1.51 10.76 7.22
N TRP A 310 -0.61 11.64 6.78
CA TRP A 310 0.65 11.23 6.18
C TRP A 310 1.55 10.48 7.17
N HIS A 311 1.61 10.94 8.42
CA HIS A 311 2.32 10.23 9.49
C HIS A 311 1.71 8.85 9.79
N PHE A 312 0.39 8.72 9.69
CA PHE A 312 -0.26 7.41 9.80
C PHE A 312 0.18 6.47 8.67
N VAL A 313 0.17 6.94 7.42
CA VAL A 313 0.60 6.13 6.26
C VAL A 313 2.08 5.71 6.38
N ASP A 314 2.94 6.61 6.89
CA ASP A 314 4.34 6.31 7.18
C ASP A 314 4.49 5.27 8.31
N LEU A 315 3.77 5.44 9.42
CA LEU A 315 3.80 4.50 10.54
C LEU A 315 3.36 3.10 10.11
N VAL A 316 2.32 2.99 9.28
CA VAL A 316 1.86 1.71 8.72
C VAL A 316 2.98 1.08 7.90
N TRP A 317 3.69 1.84 7.06
CA TRP A 317 4.81 1.31 6.27
C TRP A 317 5.95 0.78 7.14
N VAL A 318 6.32 1.52 8.19
CA VAL A 318 7.35 1.11 9.15
C VAL A 318 7.00 -0.21 9.85
N ILE A 319 5.71 -0.57 9.93
CA ILE A 319 5.24 -1.87 10.42
C ILE A 319 5.18 -2.92 9.29
N VAL A 320 4.67 -2.56 8.11
CA VAL A 320 4.60 -3.46 6.94
C VAL A 320 5.98 -3.98 6.57
N PHE A 321 6.98 -3.10 6.51
CA PHE A 321 8.31 -3.44 6.02
C PHE A 321 8.95 -4.59 6.84
N PRO A 322 9.10 -4.52 8.18
CA PRO A 322 9.62 -5.65 8.94
C PRO A 322 8.79 -6.93 8.83
N PHE A 323 7.46 -6.84 8.86
CA PHE A 323 6.59 -8.02 8.89
C PHE A 323 6.55 -8.81 7.58
N PHE A 324 6.68 -8.13 6.45
CA PHE A 324 6.56 -8.75 5.12
C PHE A 324 7.87 -8.82 4.34
N TYR A 325 8.86 -7.96 4.65
CA TYR A 325 10.13 -7.89 3.93
C TYR A 325 11.32 -8.48 4.71
N LEU A 326 11.26 -8.51 6.05
CA LEU A 326 12.36 -9.01 6.88
C LEU A 326 12.03 -10.30 7.63
N TYR A 327 10.77 -10.49 8.04
CA TYR A 327 10.33 -11.58 8.92
C TYR A 327 9.49 -12.66 8.21
#